data_AF-A0A7K0KFM2-F1
#
_entry.id   AF-A0A7K0KFM2-F1
#
_cell.length_a   1.000
_cell.length_b   1.000
_cell.length_c   1.000
_cell.angle_alpha   90.00
_cell.angle_beta   90.00
_cell.angle_gamma   90.00
#
_symmetry.space_group_name_H-M   'P 1'
#
loop_
_entity.id
_entity.type
_entity.pdbx_description
1 polymer ?
#
loop_
_entity_poly.entity_id
_entity_poly.type
_entity_poly.pdbx_seq_one_letter_code
_entity_poly.pdbx_strand_id
1 'polypeptide(L)'
;MKSKTQFLLTVLFWGSVWGIIEASLGWVLHATHLHHGTSNILFAFGIFCMLSAAARSGKGSVAVMLTAVVAAVIKLSDLLLPGVEGGVLHPALYILLEGAMISVVSQFFSFHSRIAQRPTLSLWETRLAAPAFAVAVALTLITG
;
A
#
# COMPACT_ATOMS: atom_id res chain seq x y z
N MET A 1 -7.77 19.91 -11.25
CA MET A 1 -8.21 18.87 -10.28
C MET A 1 -8.25 17.54 -11.00
N LYS A 2 -7.61 16.48 -10.49
CA LYS A 2 -7.69 15.15 -11.12
C LYS A 2 -9.11 14.59 -11.01
N SER A 3 -9.54 13.81 -12.01
CA SER A 3 -10.85 13.15 -11.97
C SER A 3 -10.92 12.14 -10.82
N LYS A 4 -12.13 11.84 -10.33
CA LYS A 4 -12.34 10.82 -9.29
C LYS A 4 -11.73 9.47 -9.68
N THR A 5 -11.80 9.11 -10.96
CA THR A 5 -11.20 7.88 -11.50
C THR A 5 -9.68 7.88 -11.38
N GLN A 6 -9.02 8.98 -11.77
CA GLN A 6 -7.57 9.11 -11.65
C GLN A 6 -7.10 9.06 -10.20
N PHE A 7 -7.87 9.67 -9.28
CA PHE A 7 -7.65 9.56 -7.85
C PHE A 7 -7.65 8.09 -7.37
N LEU A 8 -8.70 7.34 -7.72
CA LEU A 8 -8.84 5.95 -7.31
C LEU A 8 -7.76 5.06 -7.91
N LEU A 9 -7.39 5.26 -9.18
CA LEU A 9 -6.34 4.47 -9.84
C LEU A 9 -4.96 4.73 -9.23
N THR A 10 -4.62 5.98 -8.89
CA THR A 10 -3.36 6.29 -8.20
C THR A 10 -3.31 5.58 -6.84
N VAL A 11 -4.39 5.65 -6.05
CA VAL A 11 -4.47 4.98 -4.74
C VAL A 11 -4.36 3.46 -4.90
N LEU A 12 -5.10 2.89 -5.84
CA LEU A 12 -5.11 1.46 -6.09
C LEU A 12 -3.72 0.97 -6.53
N PHE A 13 -3.05 1.71 -7.41
CA PHE A 13 -1.70 1.39 -7.87
C PHE A 13 -0.70 1.38 -6.71
N TRP A 14 -0.59 2.48 -5.97
CA TRP A 14 0.38 2.61 -4.87
C TRP A 14 0.07 1.68 -3.70
N GLY A 15 -1.21 1.46 -3.41
CA GLY A 15 -1.63 0.50 -2.39
C GLY A 15 -1.33 -0.93 -2.81
N SER A 16 -1.47 -1.25 -4.09
CA SER A 16 -1.10 -2.58 -4.62
C SER A 16 0.41 -2.83 -4.58
N VAL A 17 1.21 -1.82 -4.95
CA VAL A 17 2.68 -1.92 -4.88
C VAL A 17 3.13 -2.21 -3.45
N TRP A 18 2.59 -1.50 -2.46
CA TRP A 18 2.89 -1.77 -1.06
C TRP A 18 2.37 -3.15 -0.63
N GLY A 19 1.11 -3.47 -0.90
CA GLY A 19 0.49 -4.74 -0.52
C GLY A 19 1.22 -5.97 -1.07
N ILE A 20 1.69 -5.93 -2.32
CA ILE A 20 2.50 -7.01 -2.93
C ILE A 20 3.80 -7.20 -2.15
N ILE A 21 4.52 -6.11 -1.89
CA ILE A 21 5.81 -6.16 -1.22
C ILE A 21 5.65 -6.65 0.22
N GLU A 22 4.61 -6.20 0.92
CA GLU A 22 4.29 -6.63 2.29
C GLU A 22 3.90 -8.11 2.34
N ALA A 23 3.08 -8.59 1.40
CA ALA A 23 2.69 -9.98 1.33
C ALA A 23 3.88 -10.89 1.00
N SER A 24 4.71 -10.49 0.02
CA SER A 24 5.86 -11.27 -0.44
C SER A 24 6.99 -11.31 0.60
N LEU A 25 7.37 -10.14 1.14
CA LEU A 25 8.42 -10.05 2.16
C LEU A 25 7.93 -10.55 3.52
N GLY A 26 6.64 -10.40 3.85
CA GLY A 26 6.07 -10.97 5.06
C GLY A 26 6.23 -12.49 5.12
N TRP A 27 6.07 -13.18 3.98
CA TRP A 27 6.35 -14.61 3.85
C TRP A 27 7.82 -14.96 4.06
N VAL A 28 8.72 -14.23 3.37
CA VAL A 28 10.18 -14.42 3.51
C VAL A 28 10.64 -14.17 4.95
N LEU A 29 10.04 -13.21 5.64
CA LEU A 29 10.38 -12.86 7.02
C LEU A 29 9.89 -13.89 8.02
N HIS A 30 8.67 -14.39 7.85
CA HIS A 30 8.18 -15.52 8.64
C HIS A 30 9.05 -16.77 8.42
N ALA A 31 9.48 -17.04 7.19
CA ALA A 31 10.33 -18.19 6.88
C ALA A 31 11.75 -18.09 7.45
N THR A 32 12.27 -16.88 7.70
CA THR A 32 13.65 -16.66 8.15
C THR A 32 13.77 -16.35 9.64
N HIS A 33 12.67 -16.30 10.40
CA HIS A 33 12.63 -15.89 11.82
C HIS A 33 13.27 -14.51 12.10
N LEU A 34 13.44 -13.67 11.08
CA LEU A 34 14.05 -12.34 11.19
C LEU A 34 12.98 -11.32 11.59
N HIS A 35 12.59 -11.33 12.86
CA HIS A 35 11.46 -10.52 13.35
C HIS A 35 11.83 -9.08 13.78
N HIS A 36 13.12 -8.72 13.95
CA HIS A 36 13.47 -7.55 14.77
C HIS A 36 13.93 -6.28 14.02
N GLY A 37 13.91 -6.25 12.68
CA GLY A 37 14.37 -5.06 11.95
C GLY A 37 13.72 -4.80 10.58
N THR A 38 13.21 -5.84 9.91
CA THR A 38 12.70 -5.68 8.53
C THR A 38 11.34 -5.01 8.45
N SER A 39 10.54 -5.06 9.53
CA SER A 39 9.28 -4.30 9.65
C SER A 39 9.47 -2.80 9.44
N ASN A 40 10.59 -2.21 9.90
CA ASN A 40 10.86 -0.78 9.68
C ASN A 40 11.14 -0.43 8.21
N ILE A 41 11.72 -1.36 7.45
CA ILE A 41 11.97 -1.16 6.00
C ILE A 41 10.65 -1.19 5.24
N LEU A 42 9.78 -2.13 5.59
CA LEU A 42 8.43 -2.26 5.04
C LEU A 42 7.58 -1.03 5.37
N PHE A 43 7.65 -0.54 6.61
CA PHE A 43 6.99 0.69 7.01
C PHE A 43 7.51 1.92 6.25
N ALA A 44 8.84 2.07 6.11
CA ALA A 44 9.43 3.16 5.34
C ALA A 44 9.00 3.12 3.86
N PHE A 45 8.89 1.92 3.29
CA PHE A 45 8.36 1.73 1.94
C PHE A 45 6.86 2.04 1.85
N GLY A 46 6.07 1.67 2.87
CA GLY A 46 4.67 2.05 3.00
C GLY A 46 4.48 3.56 3.01
N ILE A 47 5.28 4.29 3.80
CA ILE A 47 5.30 5.76 3.81
C ILE A 47 5.59 6.30 2.41
N PHE A 48 6.59 5.77 1.70
CA PHE A 48 6.89 6.18 0.34
C PHE A 48 5.69 6.01 -0.61
N CYS A 49 4.98 4.89 -0.52
CA CYS A 49 3.78 4.64 -1.32
C CYS A 49 2.64 5.60 -0.98
N MET A 50 2.38 5.81 0.32
CA MET A 50 1.36 6.72 0.82
C MET A 50 1.62 8.18 0.40
N LEU A 51 2.85 8.67 0.58
CA LEU A 51 3.24 10.01 0.17
C LEU A 51 3.22 10.18 -1.36
N SER A 52 3.58 9.14 -2.12
CA SER A 52 3.48 9.15 -3.57
C SER A 52 2.03 9.26 -4.05
N ALA A 53 1.10 8.53 -3.41
CA ALA A 53 -0.33 8.63 -3.68
C ALA A 53 -0.89 10.02 -3.28
N ALA A 54 -0.52 10.53 -2.10
CA ALA A 54 -0.90 11.85 -1.62
C ALA A 54 -0.46 12.98 -2.58
N ALA A 55 0.81 12.94 -2.98
CA ALA A 55 1.39 13.93 -3.87
C ALA A 55 0.76 13.93 -5.25
N ARG A 56 0.34 12.75 -5.73
CA ARG A 56 -0.22 12.59 -7.08
C ARG A 56 -1.71 12.84 -7.14
N SER A 57 -2.43 12.63 -6.04
CA SER A 57 -3.89 12.73 -5.97
C SER A 57 -4.41 14.14 -5.66
N GLY A 58 -3.59 14.98 -5.03
CA GLY A 58 -3.99 16.32 -4.56
C GLY A 58 -4.95 16.30 -3.37
N LYS A 59 -5.19 15.13 -2.76
CA LYS A 59 -6.02 14.94 -1.55
C LYS A 59 -5.20 14.15 -0.54
N GLY A 60 -4.28 14.85 0.14
CA GLY A 60 -3.19 14.26 0.91
C GLY A 60 -3.63 13.15 1.87
N SER A 61 -4.39 13.51 2.92
CA SER A 61 -4.79 12.58 3.98
C SER A 61 -5.66 11.43 3.50
N VAL A 62 -6.66 11.70 2.67
CA VAL A 62 -7.57 10.68 2.14
C VAL A 62 -6.82 9.68 1.26
N ALA A 63 -5.89 10.15 0.43
CA ALA A 63 -5.09 9.27 -0.41
C ALA A 63 -4.14 8.39 0.42
N VAL A 64 -3.52 8.94 1.47
CA VAL A 64 -2.69 8.17 2.41
C VAL A 64 -3.50 7.01 3.01
N MET A 65 -4.64 7.33 3.62
CA MET A 65 -5.47 6.32 4.30
C MET A 65 -5.96 5.25 3.33
N LEU A 66 -6.48 5.64 2.15
CA LEU A 66 -6.98 4.66 1.19
C LEU A 66 -5.85 3.80 0.60
N THR A 67 -4.63 4.33 0.48
CA THR A 67 -3.46 3.54 0.04
C THR A 67 -3.15 2.43 1.04
N ALA A 68 -3.19 2.74 2.35
CA ALA A 68 -3.02 1.76 3.41
C ALA A 68 -4.17 0.73 3.46
N VAL A 69 -5.42 1.17 3.24
CA VAL A 69 -6.58 0.26 3.16
C VAL A 69 -6.40 -0.75 2.02
N VAL A 70 -5.96 -0.31 0.83
CA VAL A 70 -5.72 -1.22 -0.30
C VAL A 70 -4.62 -2.23 0.04
N ALA A 71 -3.50 -1.79 0.65
CA ALA A 71 -2.43 -2.69 1.07
C ALA A 71 -2.90 -3.70 2.12
N ALA A 72 -3.70 -3.26 3.12
CA ALA A 72 -4.25 -4.11 4.15
C ALA A 72 -5.24 -5.15 3.60
N VAL A 73 -6.08 -4.79 2.61
CA VAL A 73 -7.00 -5.72 1.94
C VAL A 73 -6.22 -6.80 1.18
N ILE A 74 -5.13 -6.43 0.51
CA ILE A 74 -4.25 -7.41 -0.14
C ILE A 74 -3.65 -8.33 0.91
N LYS A 75 -3.15 -7.79 2.04
CA LYS A 75 -2.57 -8.62 3.10
C LYS A 75 -3.60 -9.56 3.73
N LEU A 76 -4.83 -9.08 3.95
CA LEU A 76 -5.94 -9.90 4.45
C LEU A 76 -6.39 -10.97 3.45
N SER A 77 -6.06 -10.85 2.16
CA SER A 77 -6.37 -11.89 1.18
C SER A 77 -5.61 -13.19 1.47
N ASP A 78 -4.50 -13.13 2.22
CA ASP A 78 -3.79 -14.33 2.76
C ASP A 78 -4.69 -15.15 3.71
N LEU A 79 -5.76 -14.57 4.31
CA LEU A 79 -6.71 -15.33 5.15
C LEU A 79 -7.55 -16.33 4.35
N LEU A 80 -7.62 -16.18 3.03
CA LEU A 80 -8.35 -17.12 2.16
C LEU A 80 -7.57 -18.43 1.94
N LEU A 81 -6.36 -18.53 2.50
CA LEU A 81 -5.45 -19.66 2.31
C LEU A 81 -5.46 -20.60 3.51
N PRO A 82 -5.52 -21.92 3.28
CA PRO A 82 -5.60 -22.89 4.36
C PRO A 82 -4.28 -22.97 5.13
N GLY A 83 -4.34 -22.80 6.46
CA GLY A 83 -3.18 -23.00 7.36
C GLY A 83 -2.48 -21.72 7.85
N VAL A 84 -2.95 -20.53 7.48
CA VAL A 84 -2.37 -19.23 7.89
C VAL A 84 -3.11 -18.59 9.08
N GLU A 85 -3.89 -19.40 9.80
CA GLU A 85 -4.87 -18.96 10.79
C GLU A 85 -4.21 -18.28 12.01
N GLY A 86 -4.29 -16.94 12.06
CA GLY A 86 -3.90 -16.12 13.22
C GLY A 86 -2.68 -15.20 13.00
N GLY A 87 -1.81 -15.49 12.02
CA GLY A 87 -0.60 -14.69 11.77
C GLY A 87 -0.79 -13.44 10.92
N VAL A 88 -1.86 -13.37 10.11
CA VAL A 88 -2.09 -12.34 9.08
C VAL A 88 -2.79 -11.09 9.62
N LEU A 89 -3.59 -11.24 10.68
CA LEU A 89 -4.37 -10.14 11.26
C LEU A 89 -3.50 -9.05 11.87
N HIS A 90 -2.42 -9.42 12.57
CA HIS A 90 -1.53 -8.43 13.18
C HIS A 90 -0.87 -7.54 12.12
N PRO A 91 -0.21 -8.08 11.07
CA PRO A 91 0.33 -7.26 9.98
C PRO A 91 -0.71 -6.34 9.32
N ALA A 92 -1.91 -6.87 9.01
CA ALA A 92 -2.96 -6.06 8.40
C ALA A 92 -3.41 -4.88 9.29
N LEU A 93 -3.52 -5.10 10.59
CA LEU A 93 -3.85 -4.04 11.55
C LEU A 93 -2.71 -3.01 11.67
N TYR A 94 -1.44 -3.44 11.67
CA TYR A 94 -0.30 -2.54 11.67
C TYR A 94 -0.29 -1.63 10.44
N ILE A 95 -0.51 -2.16 9.24
CA ILE A 95 -0.65 -1.38 7.99
C ILE A 95 -1.73 -0.29 8.14
N LEU A 96 -2.88 -0.64 8.72
CA LEU A 96 -3.98 0.31 8.93
C LEU A 96 -3.62 1.39 9.96
N LEU A 97 -2.96 1.03 11.06
CA LEU A 97 -2.52 1.97 12.10
C LEU A 97 -1.44 2.92 11.57
N GLU A 98 -0.48 2.40 10.81
CA GLU A 98 0.54 3.18 10.11
C GLU A 98 -0.11 4.17 9.13
N GLY A 99 -1.05 3.70 8.32
CA GLY A 99 -1.84 4.54 7.43
C GLY A 99 -2.63 5.63 8.14
N ALA A 100 -3.29 5.29 9.24
CA ALA A 100 -4.03 6.23 10.06
C ALA A 100 -3.11 7.30 10.67
N MET A 101 -1.97 6.89 11.22
CA MET A 101 -0.97 7.80 11.79
C MET A 101 -0.46 8.79 10.74
N ILE A 102 -0.02 8.31 9.57
CA ILE A 102 0.49 9.20 8.51
C ILE A 102 -0.63 10.06 7.93
N SER A 103 -1.86 9.55 7.84
CA SER A 103 -3.02 10.33 7.40
C SER A 103 -3.27 11.52 8.32
N VAL A 104 -3.28 11.29 9.64
CA VAL A 104 -3.42 12.36 10.65
C VAL A 104 -2.26 13.35 10.54
N VAL A 105 -1.01 12.87 10.49
CA VAL A 105 0.17 13.74 10.33
C VAL A 105 0.05 14.60 9.07
N SER A 106 -0.41 14.04 7.95
CA SER A 106 -0.57 14.77 6.69
C SER A 106 -1.70 15.83 6.70
N GLN A 107 -2.60 15.80 7.69
CA GLN A 107 -3.60 16.86 7.87
C GLN A 107 -2.96 18.10 8.51
N PHE A 108 -2.06 17.91 9.48
CA PHE A 108 -1.33 18.99 10.14
C PHE A 108 -0.20 19.54 9.27
N PHE A 109 0.51 18.65 8.58
CA PHE A 109 1.56 19.00 7.64
C PHE A 109 0.99 18.96 6.24
N SER A 110 0.55 20.13 5.74
CA SER A 110 0.18 20.27 4.33
C SER A 110 1.40 19.96 3.46
N PHE A 111 1.54 18.70 3.05
CA PHE A 111 2.56 18.24 2.12
C PHE A 111 2.28 18.86 0.74
N HIS A 112 2.69 20.12 0.59
CA HIS A 112 2.75 20.80 -0.70
C HIS A 112 3.78 20.07 -1.55
N SER A 113 3.27 19.23 -2.43
CA SER A 113 4.06 18.24 -3.12
C SER A 113 4.84 18.90 -4.26
N ARG A 114 6.14 19.15 -4.05
CA ARG A 114 7.10 19.51 -5.11
C ARG A 114 7.53 18.31 -5.97
N ILE A 115 6.81 17.18 -5.90
CA ILE A 115 7.03 16.06 -6.82
C ILE A 115 6.47 16.50 -8.18
N ALA A 116 7.38 16.85 -9.10
CA ALA A 116 7.03 17.23 -10.47
C ALA A 116 6.16 16.12 -11.09
N GLN A 117 4.92 16.45 -11.41
CA GLN A 117 3.96 15.55 -12.07
C GLN A 117 4.48 15.25 -13.48
N ARG A 118 5.25 14.17 -13.64
CA ARG A 118 5.65 13.72 -14.97
C ARG A 118 4.45 13.06 -15.66
N PRO A 119 4.02 13.54 -16.84
CA PRO A 119 2.80 13.07 -17.50
C PRO A 119 2.86 11.59 -17.91
N THR A 120 4.06 11.03 -18.08
CA THR A 120 4.25 9.62 -18.39
C THR A 120 3.88 8.72 -17.21
N LEU A 121 4.27 9.06 -15.98
CA LEU A 121 4.00 8.24 -14.80
C LEU A 121 2.50 8.10 -14.50
N SER A 122 1.68 9.13 -14.79
CA SER A 122 0.22 9.03 -14.62
C SER A 122 -0.43 8.07 -15.62
N LEU A 123 0.15 7.91 -16.81
CA LEU A 123 -0.35 6.93 -17.79
C LEU A 123 -0.05 5.50 -17.33
N TRP A 124 1.16 5.26 -16.78
CA TRP A 124 1.52 3.97 -16.21
C TRP A 124 0.66 3.61 -15.01
N GLU A 125 0.40 4.55 -14.09
CA GLU A 125 -0.55 4.33 -12.98
C GLU A 125 -1.93 3.92 -13.48
N THR A 126 -2.46 4.63 -14.48
CA THR A 126 -3.79 4.37 -15.03
C THR A 126 -3.87 2.98 -15.68
N ARG A 127 -2.84 2.58 -16.43
CA ARG A 127 -2.80 1.30 -17.15
C ARG A 127 -2.47 0.12 -16.25
N LEU A 128 -1.63 0.34 -15.23
CA LEU A 128 -1.11 -0.71 -14.39
C LEU A 128 -1.86 -0.88 -13.06
N ALA A 129 -2.71 0.05 -12.63
CA ALA A 129 -3.42 -0.08 -11.35
C ALA A 129 -4.23 -1.39 -11.24
N ALA A 130 -5.14 -1.63 -12.19
CA ALA A 130 -5.98 -2.82 -12.20
C ALA A 130 -5.18 -4.13 -12.34
N PRO A 131 -4.25 -4.27 -13.30
CA PRO A 131 -3.44 -5.49 -13.38
C PRO A 131 -2.49 -5.63 -12.18
N ALA A 132 -1.95 -4.55 -11.61
CA ALA A 132 -1.13 -4.64 -10.40
C ALA A 132 -1.94 -5.13 -9.20
N PHE A 133 -3.17 -4.65 -9.02
CA PHE A 133 -4.07 -5.15 -7.98
C PHE A 133 -4.45 -6.61 -8.20
N ALA A 134 -4.79 -6.99 -9.44
CA ALA A 134 -5.12 -8.37 -9.78
C ALA A 134 -3.92 -9.31 -9.56
N VAL A 135 -2.72 -8.89 -9.97
CA VAL A 135 -1.47 -9.61 -9.71
C VAL A 135 -1.19 -9.68 -8.22
N ALA A 136 -1.46 -8.63 -7.45
CA ALA A 136 -1.30 -8.64 -6.00
C ALA A 136 -2.15 -9.74 -5.37
N VAL A 137 -3.45 -9.74 -5.67
CA VAL A 137 -4.39 -10.72 -5.14
C VAL A 137 -4.03 -12.14 -5.61
N ALA A 138 -3.68 -12.30 -6.89
CA ALA A 138 -3.30 -13.62 -7.42
C ALA A 138 -2.01 -14.14 -6.79
N LEU A 139 -0.99 -13.30 -6.62
CA LEU A 139 0.25 -13.68 -5.96
C LEU A 139 -0.01 -14.05 -4.51
N THR A 140 -0.77 -13.25 -3.76
CA THR A 140 -1.13 -13.59 -2.38
C THR A 140 -1.79 -14.96 -2.28
N LEU A 141 -2.73 -15.26 -3.19
CA LEU A 141 -3.45 -16.55 -3.22
C LEU A 141 -2.60 -17.75 -3.67
N ILE A 142 -1.47 -17.54 -4.34
CA ILE A 142 -0.59 -18.62 -4.79
C ILE A 142 0.52 -18.88 -3.77
N THR A 143 0.99 -17.84 -3.09
CA THR A 143 2.15 -17.92 -2.20
C THR A 143 1.81 -18.20 -0.75
N GLY A 144 0.58 -17.96 -0.29
CA GLY A 144 0.14 -18.37 1.05
C GLY A 144 -0.54 -19.72 1.07
#